data_AF-A0A8T3M7D8-F1
#
_entry.id   AF-A0A8T3M7D8-F1
#
_cell.length_a   1.000
_cell.length_b   1.000
_cell.length_c   1.000
_cell.angle_alpha   90.00
_cell.angle_beta   90.00
_cell.angle_gamma   90.00
#
_symmetry.space_group_name_H-M   'P 1'
#
loop_
_entity.id
_entity.type
_entity.pdbx_description
1 polymer ?
#
loop_
_entity_poly.entity_id
_entity_poly.type
_entity_poly.pdbx_seq_one_letter_code
_entity_poly.pdbx_strand_id
1 'polypeptide(L)' 'MHPLRHPRNAIFVGLAFTIIGVIYFGVQSIAGRQVDYAGTTLLVLLGVAVAIMSYVLIAGSPND' A
#
# COMPACT_ATOMS: atom_id res chain seq x y z
N MET A 1 16.59 14.77 11.61
CA MET A 1 15.90 14.20 10.43
C MET A 1 16.25 12.72 10.34
N HIS A 2 15.36 11.81 10.74
CA HIS A 2 15.32 10.42 10.24
C HIS A 2 13.98 9.74 10.63
N PRO A 3 12.89 9.96 9.88
CA PRO A 3 11.57 9.38 10.16
C PRO A 3 11.44 7.88 9.77
N LEU A 4 12.54 7.24 9.34
CA LEU A 4 12.56 5.89 8.76
C LEU A 4 13.22 4.83 9.65
N ARG A 5 13.41 5.13 10.94
CA ARG A 5 14.19 4.27 11.85
C ARG A 5 13.41 3.04 12.35
N HIS A 6 12.14 2.89 11.99
CA HIS A 6 11.33 1.75 12.41
C HIS A 6 10.64 1.08 11.22
N PRO A 7 10.86 -0.23 11.00
CA PRO A 7 10.24 -0.97 9.91
C PRO A 7 8.70 -0.98 9.99
N ARG A 8 8.11 -0.65 11.15
CA ARG A 8 6.66 -0.37 11.29
C ARG A 8 6.15 0.76 10.39
N ASN A 9 6.98 1.73 10.00
CA ASN A 9 6.54 2.84 9.14
C ASN A 9 6.28 2.39 7.69
N ALA A 10 6.92 1.30 7.24
CA ALA A 10 6.69 0.75 5.91
C ALA A 10 5.32 0.06 5.75
N ILE A 11 4.75 -0.48 6.84
CA ILE A 11 3.37 -1.01 6.84
C ILE A 11 2.39 0.12 6.51
N PHE A 12 2.56 1.29 7.12
CA PHE A 12 1.68 2.45 6.87
C PHE A 12 1.75 2.93 5.42
N VAL A 13 2.92 2.85 4.78
CA VAL A 13 3.08 3.17 3.37
C VAL A 13 2.29 2.18 2.51
N GLY A 14 2.47 0.86 2.72
CA GLY A 14 1.72 -0.16 1.98
C GLY A 14 0.21 0.00 2.14
N LEU A 15 -0.25 0.23 3.38
CA LEU A 15 -1.66 0.48 3.67
C LEU A 15 -2.20 1.74 2.97
N ALA A 16 -1.44 2.82 2.96
CA ALA A 16 -1.83 4.05 2.26
C ALA A 16 -2.01 3.81 0.76
N PHE A 17 -1.07 3.11 0.12
CA PHE A 17 -1.18 2.75 -1.30
C PHE A 17 -2.42 1.91 -1.60
N THR A 18 -2.72 0.91 -0.77
CA THR A 18 -3.93 0.09 -0.92
C THR A 18 -5.21 0.93 -0.76
N ILE A 19 -5.29 1.78 0.27
CA ILE A 19 -6.46 2.66 0.50
C ILE A 19 -6.65 3.62 -0.67
N ILE A 20 -5.57 4.24 -1.16
CA ILE A 20 -5.63 5.14 -2.32
C ILE A 20 -6.13 4.39 -3.55
N GLY A 21 -5.70 3.15 -3.78
CA GLY A 21 -6.20 2.33 -4.89
C GLY A 21 -7.70 2.04 -4.81
N VAL A 22 -8.21 1.72 -3.61
CA VAL A 22 -9.65 1.51 -3.39
C VAL A 22 -10.45 2.81 -3.59
N ILE A 23 -9.95 3.93 -3.08
CA ILE A 23 -10.60 5.24 -3.27
C ILE A 23 -10.60 5.63 -4.74
N TYR A 24 -9.47 5.47 -5.43
CA TYR A 24 -9.34 5.77 -6.86
C TYR A 24 -10.36 4.99 -7.69
N PHE A 25 -10.50 3.68 -7.43
CA PHE A 25 -11.52 2.85 -8.03
C PHE A 25 -12.93 3.39 -7.77
N GLY A 26 -13.28 3.58 -6.49
CA GLY A 26 -14.61 4.00 -6.08
C GLY A 26 -15.01 5.36 -6.68
N VAL A 27 -14.09 6.33 -6.69
CA VAL A 27 -14.32 7.65 -7.30
C VAL A 27 -14.61 7.54 -8.79
N GLN A 28 -13.83 6.74 -9.53
CA GLN A 28 -14.03 6.54 -10.96
C GLN A 28 -15.37 5.84 -11.26
N SER A 29 -15.72 4.82 -10.47
CA SER A 29 -16.97 4.08 -10.60
C SER A 29 -18.20 4.95 -10.30
N ILE A 30 -18.18 5.76 -9.24
CA ILE A 30 -19.30 6.63 -8.86
C ILE A 30 -19.43 7.81 -9.83
N ALA A 31 -18.32 8.34 -10.34
CA ALA A 31 -18.32 9.43 -11.31
C ALA A 31 -18.72 9.00 -12.73
N GLY A 32 -19.01 7.71 -12.96
CA GLY A 32 -19.37 7.16 -14.27
C GLY A 32 -18.24 7.27 -15.31
N ARG A 33 -16.99 7.41 -14.86
CA ARG A 33 -15.82 7.52 -15.74
C ARG A 33 -15.32 6.14 -16.12
N GLN A 34 -14.57 6.07 -17.23
CA GLN A 34 -13.89 4.85 -17.60
C GLN A 34 -12.90 4.46 -16.50
N VAL A 35 -13.11 3.28 -15.91
CA VAL A 35 -12.24 2.75 -14.86
C VAL A 35 -10.98 2.18 -15.52
N ASP A 36 -9.81 2.71 -15.13
CA ASP A 36 -8.53 2.08 -15.42
C ASP A 36 -8.31 0.90 -14.49
N TYR A 37 -8.76 -0.28 -14.91
CA TYR A 37 -8.62 -1.51 -14.16
C TYR A 37 -7.16 -1.94 -14.00
N ALA A 38 -6.30 -1.68 -14.99
CA ALA A 38 -4.90 -2.07 -14.94
C ALA A 38 -4.14 -1.25 -13.89
N GLY A 39 -4.27 0.09 -13.95
CA GLY A 39 -3.68 0.99 -12.98
C GLY A 39 -4.22 0.77 -11.56
N THR A 40 -5.54 0.63 -11.41
CA THR A 40 -6.18 0.36 -10.11
C THR A 40 -5.68 -0.94 -9.49
N THR A 41 -5.66 -2.02 -10.27
CA THR A 41 -5.23 -3.34 -9.77
C THR A 41 -3.76 -3.31 -9.37
N LEU A 42 -2.90 -2.72 -10.19
CA LEU A 42 -1.48 -2.60 -9.90
C LEU A 42 -1.23 -1.76 -8.65
N LEU A 43 -1.98 -0.66 -8.47
CA LEU A 43 -1.86 0.21 -7.29
C LEU A 43 -2.23 -0.51 -5.99
N VAL A 44 -3.34 -1.25 -6.01
CA VAL A 44 -3.79 -2.06 -4.87
C VAL A 44 -2.79 -3.17 -4.55
N LEU A 45 -2.36 -3.93 -5.56
CA LEU A 45 -1.40 -5.04 -5.41
C LEU A 45 -0.04 -4.55 -4.92
N LEU A 46 0.44 -3.40 -5.42
CA LEU A 46 1.67 -2.77 -4.95
C LEU A 46 1.57 -2.43 -3.46
N GLY A 47 0.49 -1.81 -3.02
CA GLY A 47 0.28 -1.49 -1.61
C GLY A 47 0.29 -2.73 -0.71
N VAL A 48 -0.41 -3.79 -1.15
CA VAL A 48 -0.44 -5.08 -0.44
C VAL A 48 0.96 -5.71 -0.39
N ALA A 49 1.70 -5.71 -1.51
CA ALA A 49 3.04 -6.27 -1.58
C ALA A 49 4.02 -5.54 -0.63
N VAL A 50 3.96 -4.21 -0.58
CA VAL A 50 4.77 -3.40 0.34
C VAL A 50 4.40 -3.69 1.80
N ALA A 51 3.10 -3.82 2.10
CA ALA A 51 2.65 -4.18 3.44
C ALA A 51 3.17 -5.57 3.86
N ILE A 52 3.08 -6.57 2.99
CA ILE A 52 3.61 -7.92 3.24
C ILE A 52 5.13 -7.87 3.43
N MET A 53 5.86 -7.19 2.53
CA MET A 53 7.31 -7.05 2.62
C MET A 53 7.73 -6.42 3.95
N SER A 54 7.05 -5.36 4.38
CA SER A 54 7.32 -4.72 5.66
C SER A 54 7.06 -5.64 6.86
N TYR A 55 6.02 -6.48 6.82
CA TYR A 55 5.79 -7.50 7.84
C TYR A 55 6.94 -8.53 7.87
N VAL A 56 7.37 -9.03 6.71
CA VAL A 56 8.48 -9.99 6.62
C VAL A 56 9.77 -9.40 7.19
N LEU A 57 10.07 -8.12 6.89
CA LEU A 57 11.24 -7.43 7.43
C LEU A 57 11.18 -7.27 8.96
N ILE A 58 9.99 -7.06 9.54
CA ILE A 58 9.80 -7.00 11.00
C ILE A 58 9.95 -8.40 11.62
N ALA A 59 9.29 -9.40 11.04
CA ALA A 59 9.27 -10.76 11.58
C ALA A 59 10.62 -11.48 11.48
N GLY A 60 11.43 -11.14 10.48
CA GLY A 60 12.79 -11.66 10.31
C GLY A 60 13.87 -10.88 11.04
N SER A 61 13.55 -9.76 11.69
CA SER A 61 14.52 -9.00 12.47
C SER A 61 14.90 -9.80 13.72
N PRO A 62 16.20 -10.10 13.95
CA PRO A 62 16.66 -10.60 15.24
C PRO A 62 16.20 -9.61 16.32
N ASN A 63 15.56 -10.13 17.37
CA ASN A 63 15.19 -9.32 18.52
C ASN A 63 16.48 -8.92 19.25
N ASP A 64 16.91 -7.67 19.08
CA ASP A 64 17.72 -6.96 20.08
C ASP A 64 16.78 -6.22 21.04
#